data_AF-G2FYY5-F1
#
_entry.id   AF-G2FYY5-F1
#
_cell.length_a   1.000
_cell.length_b   1.000
_cell.length_c   1.000
_cell.angle_alpha   90.00
_cell.angle_beta   90.00
_cell.angle_gamma   90.00
#
_symmetry.space_group_name_H-M   'P 1'
#
loop_
_entity.id
_entity.type
_entity.pdbx_description
1 polymer ?
#
loop_
_entity_poly.entity_id
_entity_poly.type
_entity_poly.pdbx_seq_one_letter_code
_entity_poly.pdbx_strand_id
1 'polypeptide(L)'
;MRTKEEYYELVLANRKIASNPENLKCTCSAILCEWHGRCRECVALHRYHQDHVPACLQTFINDKLKAIVKIGELNAVEKERTPTEYRKYVKEQDELLCAQAKS
;
A
#
# COMPACT_ATOMS: atom_id res chain seq x y z
N MET A 1 1.04 -30.88 -0.70
CA MET A 1 0.34 -30.12 -1.76
C MET A 1 -1.14 -30.16 -1.41
N ARG A 2 -1.89 -29.06 -1.55
CA ARG A 2 -3.33 -29.06 -1.21
C ARG A 2 -4.11 -29.94 -2.20
N THR A 3 -5.13 -30.65 -1.73
CA THR A 3 -6.16 -31.30 -2.55
C THR A 3 -7.08 -30.27 -3.19
N LYS A 4 -7.88 -30.68 -4.19
CA LYS A 4 -8.85 -29.78 -4.85
C LYS A 4 -9.95 -29.35 -3.88
N GLU A 5 -10.34 -30.24 -2.96
CA GLU A 5 -11.31 -29.99 -1.91
C GLU A 5 -10.78 -28.93 -0.92
N GLU A 6 -9.56 -29.10 -0.42
CA GLU A 6 -8.94 -28.11 0.47
C GLU A 6 -8.76 -26.74 -0.20
N TYR A 7 -8.44 -26.71 -1.50
CA TYR A 7 -8.36 -25.46 -2.25
C TYR A 7 -9.72 -24.78 -2.40
N TYR A 8 -10.79 -25.54 -2.62
CA TYR A 8 -12.14 -25.01 -2.69
C TYR A 8 -12.56 -24.36 -1.36
N GLU A 9 -12.31 -25.02 -0.23
CA GLU A 9 -12.58 -24.46 1.10
C GLU A 9 -11.80 -23.17 1.36
N LEU A 10 -10.53 -23.11 0.94
CA LEU A 10 -9.74 -21.88 0.99
C LEU A 10 -10.38 -20.75 0.17
N VAL A 11 -10.87 -21.06 -1.03
CA VAL A 11 -11.55 -20.06 -1.89
C VAL A 11 -12.85 -19.58 -1.24
N LEU A 12 -13.63 -20.45 -0.59
CA LEU A 12 -14.81 -20.06 0.15
C LEU A 12 -14.48 -19.13 1.32
N ALA A 13 -13.42 -19.43 2.09
CA ALA A 13 -12.94 -18.57 3.16
C ALA A 13 -12.48 -17.20 2.63
N ASN A 14 -11.70 -17.18 1.53
CA ASN A 14 -11.24 -15.94 0.89
C ASN A 14 -12.40 -15.06 0.43
N ARG A 15 -13.46 -15.66 -0.13
CA ARG A 15 -14.67 -14.92 -0.54
C ARG A 15 -15.36 -14.27 0.65
N LYS A 16 -15.49 -14.97 1.79
CA LYS A 16 -16.03 -14.41 3.04
C LYS A 16 -15.19 -13.23 3.56
N ILE A 17 -13.87 -13.31 3.47
CA ILE A 17 -12.97 -12.22 3.86
C ILE A 17 -13.19 -11.02 2.94
N ALA A 18 -13.19 -11.25 1.62
CA ALA A 18 -13.34 -10.20 0.61
C ALA A 18 -14.74 -9.58 0.57
N SER A 19 -15.77 -10.26 1.06
CA SER A 19 -17.13 -9.72 1.14
C SER A 19 -17.33 -8.72 2.27
N ASN A 20 -16.44 -8.67 3.26
CA ASN A 20 -16.53 -7.73 4.38
C ASN A 20 -15.92 -6.37 3.97
N PRO A 21 -16.71 -5.27 3.93
CA PRO A 21 -16.21 -3.94 3.56
C PRO A 21 -15.09 -3.43 4.45
N GLU A 22 -15.05 -3.81 5.73
CA GLU A 22 -13.97 -3.42 6.65
C GLU A 22 -12.60 -3.94 6.19
N ASN A 23 -12.58 -5.15 5.60
CA ASN A 23 -11.36 -5.75 5.06
C ASN A 23 -10.90 -5.09 3.74
N LEU A 24 -11.74 -4.25 3.13
CA LEU A 24 -11.42 -3.55 1.88
C LEU A 24 -10.86 -2.14 2.10
N LYS A 25 -10.88 -1.65 3.35
CA LYS A 25 -10.34 -0.32 3.69
C LYS A 25 -8.82 -0.30 3.51
N CYS A 26 -8.32 0.77 2.89
CA CYS A 26 -6.89 0.99 2.80
C CYS A 26 -6.33 1.32 4.19
N THR A 27 -5.36 0.52 4.66
CA THR A 27 -4.74 0.69 5.99
C THR A 27 -3.44 1.51 5.94
N CYS A 28 -3.07 2.07 4.79
CA CYS A 28 -1.81 2.80 4.68
C CYS A 28 -1.86 4.13 5.44
N SER A 29 -0.74 4.49 6.09
CA SER A 29 -0.63 5.74 6.86
C SER A 29 -0.48 7.00 6.00
N ALA A 30 -0.35 6.85 4.68
CA ALA A 30 -0.18 7.96 3.74
C ALA A 30 -1.53 8.59 3.37
N ILE A 31 -2.23 9.18 4.34
CA ILE A 31 -3.61 9.69 4.17
C ILE A 31 -3.72 10.90 3.23
N LEU A 32 -2.64 11.66 3.04
CA LEU A 32 -2.57 12.76 2.05
C LEU A 32 -2.13 12.29 0.66
N CYS A 33 -1.95 10.98 0.47
CA CYS A 33 -1.65 10.43 -0.84
C CYS A 33 -2.90 10.54 -1.71
N GLU A 34 -2.75 11.11 -2.90
CA GLU A 34 -3.81 11.19 -3.91
C GLU A 34 -4.42 9.81 -4.21
N TRP A 35 -3.63 8.74 -4.14
CA TRP A 35 -4.04 7.36 -4.42
C TRP A 35 -4.52 6.60 -3.19
N HIS A 36 -4.68 7.27 -2.04
CA HIS A 36 -5.20 6.63 -0.83
C HIS A 36 -6.61 6.06 -1.08
N GLY A 37 -6.86 4.81 -0.66
CA GLY A 37 -8.12 4.11 -0.96
C GLY A 37 -8.24 3.58 -2.40
N ARG A 38 -7.43 4.06 -3.34
CA ARG A 38 -7.43 3.64 -4.76
C ARG A 38 -6.46 2.47 -4.98
N CYS A 39 -6.78 1.32 -4.37
CA CYS A 39 -5.87 0.16 -4.31
C CYS A 39 -5.46 -0.39 -5.68
N ARG A 40 -6.35 -0.38 -6.69
CA ARG A 40 -6.04 -0.91 -8.03
C ARG A 40 -4.99 -0.04 -8.72
N GLU A 41 -5.18 1.27 -8.69
CA GLU A 41 -4.29 2.29 -9.23
C GLU A 41 -2.95 2.28 -8.50
N CYS A 42 -2.98 2.24 -7.17
CA CYS A 42 -1.78 2.15 -6.33
C CYS A 42 -0.93 0.92 -6.71
N VAL A 43 -1.54 -0.26 -6.81
CA VAL A 43 -0.83 -1.49 -7.22
C VAL A 43 -0.29 -1.39 -8.64
N ALA A 44 -1.03 -0.78 -9.57
CA ALA A 44 -0.56 -0.57 -10.94
C ALA A 44 0.72 0.28 -10.99
N LEU A 45 0.75 1.40 -10.24
CA LEU A 45 1.91 2.29 -10.15
C LEU A 45 3.13 1.56 -9.55
N HIS A 46 2.96 0.86 -8.41
CA HIS A 46 4.06 0.12 -7.79
C HIS A 46 4.57 -1.03 -8.67
N ARG A 47 3.68 -1.70 -9.41
CA ARG A 47 4.07 -2.75 -10.36
C ARG A 47 4.86 -2.19 -11.53
N TYR A 48 4.49 -1.02 -12.05
CA TYR A 48 5.18 -0.39 -13.17
C TYR A 48 6.58 0.09 -12.77
N HIS A 49 6.70 0.78 -11.63
CA HIS A 49 7.98 1.34 -11.20
C HIS A 49 8.94 0.30 -10.60
N GLN A 50 8.42 -0.81 -10.05
CA GLN A 50 9.21 -1.89 -9.43
C GLN A 50 10.20 -1.46 -8.32
N ASP A 51 10.07 -0.24 -7.81
CA ASP A 51 10.97 0.33 -6.81
C ASP A 51 10.72 -0.26 -5.42
N HIS A 52 9.45 -0.27 -4.98
CA HIS A 52 9.05 -0.83 -3.70
C HIS A 52 7.58 -1.23 -3.68
N VAL A 53 7.19 -2.02 -2.67
CA VAL A 53 5.79 -2.43 -2.43
C VAL A 53 4.93 -1.27 -1.89
N PRO A 54 3.61 -1.32 -2.11
CA PRO A 54 2.68 -0.37 -1.50
C PRO A 54 2.79 -0.31 0.03
N ALA A 55 2.59 0.88 0.60
CA ALA A 55 2.70 1.11 2.04
C ALA A 55 1.77 0.22 2.90
N CYS A 56 0.59 -0.15 2.39
CA CYS A 56 -0.33 -1.07 3.08
C CYS A 56 0.22 -2.50 3.22
N LEU A 57 1.20 -2.90 2.40
CA LEU A 57 1.83 -4.22 2.49
C LEU A 57 3.15 -4.19 3.27
N GLN A 58 3.73 -3.01 3.50
CA GLN A 58 5.04 -2.88 4.12
C GLN A 58 5.09 -3.46 5.52
N THR A 59 4.05 -3.31 6.34
CA THR A 59 4.06 -3.76 7.74
C THR A 59 4.41 -5.24 7.88
N PHE A 60 3.61 -6.15 7.30
CA PHE A 60 3.86 -7.59 7.47
C PHE A 60 5.09 -8.08 6.70
N ILE A 61 5.51 -7.36 5.64
CA ILE A 61 6.75 -7.66 4.91
C ILE A 61 7.95 -7.27 5.77
N ASN A 62 7.95 -6.07 6.33
CA ASN A 62 9.01 -5.55 7.19
C ASN A 62 9.16 -6.42 8.44
N ASP A 63 8.08 -6.93 9.03
CA ASP A 63 8.15 -7.85 10.17
C ASP A 63 8.88 -9.15 9.82
N LYS A 64 8.62 -9.70 8.62
CA LYS A 64 9.35 -10.88 8.12
C LYS A 64 10.81 -10.56 7.82
N LEU A 65 11.10 -9.40 7.21
CA LEU A 65 12.47 -8.96 6.93
C LEU A 65 13.27 -8.74 8.21
N LYS A 66 12.69 -8.09 9.23
CA LYS A 66 13.32 -7.90 10.54
C LYS A 66 13.72 -9.24 11.18
N ALA A 67 12.85 -10.25 11.07
CA ALA A 67 13.16 -11.60 11.57
C ALA A 67 14.37 -12.23 10.85
N ILE A 68 14.49 -12.02 9.53
CA ILE A 68 15.63 -12.52 8.74
C ILE A 68 16.92 -11.77 9.09
N VAL A 69 16.86 -10.43 9.10
CA VAL A 69 18.02 -9.57 9.34
C VAL A 69 18.64 -9.83 10.73
N LYS A 70 17.81 -10.12 11.74
CA LYS A 70 18.26 -10.50 13.09
C LYS A 70 19.16 -11.74 13.13
N ILE A 71 19.01 -12.67 12.18
CA ILE A 71 19.85 -13.90 12.13
C ILE A 71 21.33 -13.55 11.91
N GLY A 72 21.60 -12.47 11.18
CA GLY A 72 22.95 -11.98 10.92
C GLY A 72 23.44 -10.92 11.91
N GLU A 73 22.78 -10.74 13.05
CA GLU A 73 23.07 -9.68 14.03
C GLU A 73 22.98 -8.25 13.45
N LEU A 74 22.17 -8.08 12.40
CA LEU A 74 21.97 -6.79 11.75
C LEU A 74 20.70 -6.08 12.25
N ASN A 75 20.63 -4.77 12.03
CA ASN A 75 19.45 -3.96 12.29
C ASN A 75 18.85 -3.46 10.97
N ALA A 76 17.57 -3.76 10.73
CA ALA A 76 16.80 -3.17 9.63
C ALA A 76 16.23 -1.83 10.08
N VAL A 77 16.50 -0.77 9.33
CA VAL A 77 16.02 0.59 9.61
C VAL A 77 15.04 1.01 8.52
N GLU A 78 13.92 1.59 8.91
CA GLU A 78 12.98 2.16 7.95
C GLU A 78 13.59 3.40 7.28
N LYS A 79 13.41 3.51 5.96
CA LYS A 79 13.81 4.70 5.21
C LYS A 79 12.99 5.90 5.70
N GLU A 80 13.62 7.06 5.74
CA GLU A 80 12.93 8.33 5.97
C GLU A 80 11.78 8.52 4.98
N ARG A 81 10.62 8.94 5.50
CA ARG A 81 9.42 9.13 4.70
C ARG A 81 9.52 10.42 3.92
N THR A 82 8.86 10.46 2.76
CA THR A 82 8.68 11.70 2.02
C THR A 82 8.01 12.75 2.92
N PRO A 83 8.57 13.96 3.03
CA PRO A 83 7.99 15.00 3.86
C PRO A 83 6.57 15.36 3.46
N THR A 84 5.77 15.76 4.44
CA THR A 84 4.33 16.00 4.26
C THR A 84 4.07 17.22 3.37
N GLU A 85 4.96 18.21 3.43
CA GLU A 85 4.93 19.43 2.63
C GLU A 85 4.93 19.15 1.12
N TYR A 86 5.55 18.05 0.65
CA TYR A 86 5.56 17.76 -0.79
C TYR A 86 4.15 17.41 -1.29
N ARG A 87 3.37 16.68 -0.48
CA ARG A 87 1.97 16.37 -0.81
C ARG A 87 1.09 17.61 -0.74
N LYS A 88 1.35 18.52 0.20
CA LYS A 88 0.65 19.80 0.28
C LYS A 88 0.93 20.67 -0.94
N TYR A 89 2.20 20.75 -1.35
CA TYR A 89 2.61 21.48 -2.54
C TYR A 89 1.93 20.97 -3.81
N VAL A 90 1.84 19.65 -4.00
CA VAL A 90 1.07 19.08 -5.14
C VAL A 90 -0.37 19.59 -5.15
N LYS A 91 -1.04 19.55 -3.99
CA LYS A 91 -2.42 20.03 -3.86
C LYS A 91 -2.55 21.53 -4.21
N GLU A 92 -1.62 22.36 -3.72
CA GLU A 92 -1.58 23.79 -4.03
C GLU A 92 -1.42 24.04 -5.54
N GLN A 93 -0.56 23.28 -6.22
CA GLN A 93 -0.39 23.38 -7.67
C GLN A 93 -1.65 22.97 -8.44
N ASP A 94 -2.32 21.89 -8.02
CA ASP A 94 -3.57 21.43 -8.64
C ASP A 94 -4.69 22.50 -8.52
N GLU A 95 -4.77 23.17 -7.37
CA GLU A 95 -5.71 24.27 -7.14
C GLU A 95 -5.43 25.48 -8.04
N LEU A 96 -4.15 25.86 -8.20
CA LEU A 96 -3.74 26.94 -9.10
C LEU A 96 -4.04 26.62 -10.56
N LEU A 97 -3.73 25.39 -10.99
CA LEU A 97 -4.03 24.93 -12.36
C LEU A 97 -5.53 24.95 -12.64
N CYS A 98 -6.34 24.52 -11.66
CA CYS A 98 -7.79 24.56 -11.76
C CYS A 98 -8.34 26.00 -11.86
N ALA A 99 -7.73 26.95 -11.14
CA ALA A 99 -8.10 28.36 -11.22
C ALA A 99 -7.77 28.96 -12.59
N GLN A 100 -6.59 28.66 -13.14
CA GLN A 100 -6.17 29.11 -14.48
C GLN A 100 -7.02 28.53 -15.61
N ALA A 101 -7.52 27.30 -15.46
CA ALA A 101 -8.38 26.68 -16.45
C ALA A 101 -9.82 27.26 -16.47
N LYS A 102 -10.19 28.05 -15.46
CA LYS A 102 -11.52 28.68 -15.30
C LYS A 102 -11.56 30.16 -15.69
N SER A 103 -10.40 30.77 -15.94
CA SER A 103 -10.25 32.15 -16.43
C SER A 103 -10.12 32.18 -17.94
#